data_AF-A0A1G1F4P3-F1
#
_entry.id   AF-A0A1G1F4P3-F1
#
_cell.length_a   1.000
_cell.length_b   1.000
_cell.length_c   1.000
_cell.angle_alpha   90.00
_cell.angle_beta   90.00
_cell.angle_gamma   90.00
#
_symmetry.space_group_name_H-M   'P 1'
#
loop_
_entity.id
_entity.type
_entity.pdbx_description
1 polymer ?
#
loop_
_entity_poly.entity_id
_entity_poly.type
_entity_poly.pdbx_seq_one_letter_code
_entity_poly.pdbx_strand_id
1 'polypeptide(L)'
;GKPSASKILKAAEVSEDTRVKDLSEGEISKIRTIIDKEYEVEGDLRRGINMNIKRLMDIGSYRGLRHRKGLPVRGQRTHTNARTRKGPRKTVGSK
;
A
#
# COMPACT_ATOMS: atom_id res chain seq x y z
N GLY A 1 8.23 0.14 4.36
CA GLY A 1 8.40 1.55 4.80
C GLY A 1 9.74 1.71 5.51
N LYS A 2 10.05 2.87 6.12
CA LYS A 2 11.32 3.10 6.86
C LYS A 2 11.82 1.91 7.71
N PRO A 3 10.99 1.28 8.58
CA PRO A 3 11.46 0.15 9.39
C PRO A 3 11.83 -1.09 8.57
N SER A 4 11.17 -1.33 7.44
CA SER A 4 11.54 -2.43 6.53
C SER A 4 12.87 -2.14 5.83
N ALA A 5 13.08 -0.88 5.43
CA ALA A 5 14.32 -0.45 4.77
C ALA A 5 15.54 -0.63 5.68
N SER A 6 15.47 -0.15 6.94
CA SER A 6 16.55 -0.34 7.92
C SER A 6 16.84 -1.82 8.20
N LYS A 7 15.80 -2.67 8.24
CA LYS A 7 15.98 -4.12 8.40
C LYS A 7 16.70 -4.76 7.21
N ILE A 8 16.31 -4.39 5.98
CA ILE A 8 16.94 -4.89 4.75
C ILE A 8 18.40 -4.45 4.68
N LEU A 9 18.70 -3.18 4.96
CA LEU A 9 20.08 -2.67 4.93
C LEU A 9 20.95 -3.30 6.01
N LYS A 10 20.40 -3.49 7.22
CA LYS A 10 21.09 -4.22 8.29
C LYS A 10 21.38 -5.67 7.92
N ALA A 11 20.45 -6.35 7.26
CA ALA A 11 20.63 -7.73 6.78
C ALA A 11 21.60 -7.82 5.59
N ALA A 12 21.66 -6.79 4.74
CA ALA A 12 22.59 -6.68 3.62
C ALA A 12 24.00 -6.23 4.04
N GLU A 13 24.17 -5.83 5.32
CA GLU A 13 25.39 -5.22 5.87
C GLU A 13 25.81 -3.93 5.16
N VAL A 14 24.83 -3.14 4.71
CA VAL A 14 25.04 -1.86 4.02
C VAL A 14 24.68 -0.70 4.95
N SER A 15 25.52 0.34 4.96
CA SER A 15 25.25 1.56 5.75
C SER A 15 24.02 2.32 5.23
N GLU A 16 23.20 2.84 6.13
CA GLU A 16 22.01 3.63 5.81
C GLU A 16 22.35 5.01 5.20
N ASP A 17 23.56 5.50 5.45
CA ASP A 17 24.03 6.81 4.97
C ASP A 17 24.62 6.74 3.55
N THR A 18 24.89 5.54 3.04
CA THR A 18 25.45 5.35 1.71
C THR A 18 24.44 5.79 0.66
N ARG A 19 24.85 6.69 -0.24
CA ARG A 19 23.99 7.11 -1.35
C ARG A 19 23.90 6.00 -2.39
N VAL A 20 22.76 5.92 -3.06
CA VAL A 20 22.47 4.90 -4.09
C VAL A 20 23.55 4.81 -5.17
N LYS A 21 24.13 5.95 -5.56
CA LYS A 21 25.17 6.03 -6.59
C LYS A 21 26.52 5.43 -6.17
N ASP A 22 26.76 5.33 -4.86
CA ASP A 22 28.03 4.91 -4.27
C ASP A 22 27.95 3.42 -3.84
N LEU A 23 26.84 2.73 -4.14
CA LEU A 23 26.66 1.31 -3.86
C LEU A 23 27.43 0.46 -4.89
N SER A 24 28.10 -0.58 -4.39
CA SER A 24 28.70 -1.60 -5.24
C SER A 24 27.65 -2.55 -5.82
N GLU A 25 27.96 -3.18 -6.96
CA GLU A 25 27.06 -4.15 -7.59
C GLU A 25 26.76 -5.37 -6.69
N GLY A 26 27.72 -5.75 -5.83
CA GLY A 26 27.55 -6.81 -4.84
C GLY A 26 26.52 -6.46 -3.77
N GLU A 27 26.56 -5.23 -3.25
CA GLU A 27 25.57 -4.73 -2.27
C GLU A 27 24.18 -4.63 -2.88
N ILE A 28 24.07 -4.15 -4.12
CA ILE A 28 22.80 -4.09 -4.85
C ILE A 28 22.20 -5.50 -5.00
N SER A 29 23.03 -6.48 -5.34
CA SER A 29 22.60 -7.87 -5.50
C SER A 29 22.15 -8.50 -4.19
N LYS A 30 22.84 -8.23 -3.07
CA LYS A 30 22.43 -8.65 -1.72
C LYS A 30 21.06 -8.07 -1.36
N ILE A 31 20.88 -6.76 -1.53
CA ILE A 31 19.63 -6.06 -1.22
C ILE A 31 18.47 -6.66 -2.04
N ARG A 32 18.65 -6.87 -3.35
CA ARG A 32 17.64 -7.49 -4.22
C ARG A 32 17.26 -8.90 -3.73
N THR A 33 18.27 -9.72 -3.45
CA THR A 33 18.03 -11.10 -2.99
C THR A 33 17.22 -11.17 -1.70
N ILE A 34 17.47 -10.25 -0.76
CA ILE A 34 16.71 -10.18 0.50
C ILE A 34 15.27 -9.73 0.25
N ILE A 35 15.07 -8.73 -0.61
CA ILE A 35 13.73 -8.24 -0.96
C ILE A 35 12.90 -9.37 -1.58
N ASP A 36 13.45 -10.07 -2.58
CA ASP A 36 12.71 -11.10 -3.31
C ASP A 36 12.36 -12.32 -2.45
N LYS A 37 13.20 -12.65 -1.45
CA LYS A 37 12.97 -13.81 -0.57
C LYS A 37 12.06 -13.53 0.61
N GLU A 38 12.20 -12.37 1.24
CA GLU A 38 11.58 -12.11 2.56
C GLU A 38 10.39 -11.15 2.50
N TYR A 39 10.20 -10.44 1.39
CA TYR A 39 9.21 -9.37 1.30
C TYR A 39 8.28 -9.54 0.10
N GLU A 40 6.97 -9.52 0.36
CA GLU A 40 5.97 -9.31 -0.68
C GLU A 40 5.94 -7.82 -1.05
N VAL A 41 6.41 -7.50 -2.26
CA VAL A 41 6.47 -6.13 -2.77
C VAL A 41 5.69 -5.97 -4.07
N GLU A 42 5.45 -4.72 -4.44
CA GLU A 42 4.84 -4.31 -5.72
C GLU A 42 3.62 -5.11 -6.17
N GLY A 43 3.78 -5.97 -7.18
CA GLY A 43 2.68 -6.65 -7.86
C GLY A 43 1.95 -7.64 -6.96
N ASP A 44 2.70 -8.46 -6.22
CA ASP A 44 2.13 -9.50 -5.38
C ASP A 44 1.39 -8.89 -4.19
N LEU A 45 1.97 -7.88 -3.56
CA LEU A 45 1.30 -7.14 -2.48
C LEU A 45 0.03 -6.43 -2.98
N ARG A 46 0.07 -5.80 -4.15
CA ARG A 46 -1.12 -5.16 -4.77
C ARG A 46 -2.19 -6.20 -5.06
N ARG A 47 -1.82 -7.36 -5.60
CA ARG A 47 -2.74 -8.47 -5.88
C ARG A 47 -3.37 -8.99 -4.59
N GLY A 48 -2.58 -9.24 -3.56
CA GLY A 48 -3.05 -9.69 -2.24
C GLY A 48 -4.06 -8.72 -1.63
N ILE A 49 -3.78 -7.41 -1.65
CA ILE A 49 -4.70 -6.38 -1.16
C ILE A 49 -6.00 -6.35 -1.99
N ASN A 50 -5.89 -6.40 -3.32
CA ASN A 50 -7.05 -6.39 -4.20
C ASN A 50 -7.94 -7.61 -3.99
N MET A 51 -7.36 -8.81 -3.86
CA MET A 51 -8.10 -10.03 -3.55
C MET A 51 -8.80 -9.94 -2.19
N ASN A 52 -8.14 -9.37 -1.18
CA ASN A 52 -8.76 -9.15 0.12
C ASN A 52 -9.97 -8.21 0.06
N ILE A 53 -9.87 -7.11 -0.69
CA ILE A 53 -10.99 -6.18 -0.89
C ILE A 53 -12.11 -6.85 -1.71
N LYS A 54 -11.76 -7.58 -2.77
CA LYS A 54 -12.69 -8.31 -3.62
C LYS A 54 -13.48 -9.35 -2.82
N ARG A 55 -12.79 -10.14 -1.99
CA ARG A 55 -13.41 -11.08 -1.05
C ARG A 55 -14.44 -10.41 -0.14
N LEU A 56 -14.12 -9.24 0.43
CA LEU A 56 -15.07 -8.50 1.27
C LEU A 56 -16.31 -8.04 0.50
N MET A 57 -16.14 -7.63 -0.76
CA MET A 57 -17.21 -7.21 -1.65
C MET A 57 -18.11 -8.37 -2.07
N ASP A 58 -17.53 -9.53 -2.38
CA ASP A 58 -18.26 -10.71 -2.86
C ASP A 58 -19.06 -11.35 -1.72
N ILE A 59 -18.51 -11.41 -0.51
CA ILE A 59 -19.24 -11.84 0.70
C ILE A 59 -20.43 -10.90 1.03
N GLY A 60 -20.42 -9.66 0.56
CA GLY A 60 -21.48 -8.69 0.88
C GLY A 60 -21.41 -8.10 2.28
N SER A 61 -20.29 -8.25 2.98
CA SER A 61 -20.06 -7.66 4.31
C SER A 61 -20.24 -6.13 4.31
N TYR A 62 -20.54 -5.52 5.48
CA TYR A 62 -20.67 -4.06 5.59
C TYR A 62 -19.45 -3.33 5.00
N ARG A 63 -18.23 -3.78 5.31
CA ARG A 63 -16.99 -3.22 4.74
C ARG A 63 -16.96 -3.34 3.21
N GLY A 64 -17.37 -4.48 2.66
CA GLY A 64 -17.48 -4.69 1.21
C GLY A 64 -18.46 -3.72 0.54
N LEU A 65 -19.64 -3.52 1.13
CA LEU A 65 -20.63 -2.55 0.64
C LEU A 65 -20.08 -1.12 0.65
N ARG A 66 -19.30 -0.75 1.68
CA ARG A 66 -18.65 0.56 1.77
C ARG A 66 -17.54 0.72 0.74
N HIS A 67 -16.72 -0.32 0.51
CA HIS A 67 -15.74 -0.36 -0.57
C HIS A 67 -16.39 -0.17 -1.94
N ARG A 68 -17.49 -0.89 -2.23
CA ARG A 68 -18.26 -0.77 -3.49
C ARG A 68 -18.84 0.63 -3.69
N LYS A 69 -19.35 1.26 -2.63
CA LYS A 69 -19.94 2.62 -2.67
C LYS A 69 -18.92 3.75 -2.62
N GLY A 70 -17.62 3.47 -2.52
CA GLY A 70 -16.58 4.51 -2.37
C GLY A 70 -16.70 5.31 -1.06
N LEU A 71 -17.14 4.67 0.01
CA LEU A 71 -17.32 5.30 1.32
C LEU A 71 -16.26 4.83 2.33
N PRO A 72 -15.98 5.60 3.40
CA PRO A 72 -15.13 5.16 4.49
C PRO A 72 -15.62 3.86 5.13
N VAL A 73 -14.67 2.97 5.42
CA VAL A 73 -14.91 1.58 5.83
C VAL A 73 -14.70 1.33 7.32
N ARG A 74 -14.13 2.30 8.07
CA ARG A 74 -13.79 2.15 9.49
C ARG A 74 -14.68 3.03 10.38
N GLY A 75 -15.97 3.13 10.06
CA GLY A 75 -16.96 3.84 10.89
C GLY A 75 -16.86 5.38 10.87
N GLN A 76 -16.09 5.97 9.96
CA GLN A 76 -15.99 7.44 9.91
C GLN A 76 -17.31 8.10 9.45
N ARG A 77 -17.59 9.30 10.00
CA ARG A 77 -18.74 10.13 9.62
C ARG A 77 -18.72 10.45 8.12
N THR A 78 -19.86 10.26 7.45
CA THR A 78 -20.02 10.55 6.01
C THR A 78 -20.96 11.71 5.70
N HIS A 79 -21.50 12.42 6.69
CA HIS A 79 -22.39 13.55 6.44
C HIS A 79 -21.64 14.76 5.83
N THR A 80 -20.56 15.20 6.48
CA THR A 80 -19.79 16.40 6.09
C THR A 80 -18.50 16.07 5.34
N ASN A 81 -17.61 15.31 5.98
CA ASN A 81 -16.26 14.99 5.50
C ASN A 81 -16.25 13.69 4.66
N ALA A 82 -15.09 13.00 4.61
CA ALA A 82 -14.81 11.79 3.81
C ALA A 82 -14.42 11.99 2.35
N ARG A 83 -13.85 13.15 2.01
CA ARG A 83 -13.51 13.53 0.63
C ARG A 83 -12.40 12.67 0.02
N THR A 84 -11.43 12.21 0.81
CA THR A 84 -10.40 11.25 0.37
C THR A 84 -10.98 9.95 -0.20
N ARG A 85 -12.16 9.52 0.28
CA ARG A 85 -12.87 8.34 -0.26
C ARG A 85 -13.96 8.71 -1.28
N LYS A 86 -14.71 9.78 -1.04
CA LYS A 86 -15.83 10.22 -1.90
C LYS A 86 -15.40 10.93 -3.19
N GLY A 87 -14.15 11.35 -3.31
CA GLY A 87 -13.67 12.19 -4.42
C GLY A 87 -14.10 13.66 -4.32
N PRO A 88 -13.88 14.50 -5.35
CA PRO A 88 -14.26 15.92 -5.43
C PRO A 88 -15.75 16.22 -5.20
N ARG A 89 -16.11 17.49 -4.90
CA ARG A 89 -17.50 17.82 -4.51
C ARG A 89 -18.28 17.84 -5.81
N LYS A 90 -19.26 16.94 -5.92
CA LYS A 90 -20.19 16.96 -7.05
C LYS A 90 -21.19 18.07 -6.78
N THR A 91 -21.15 19.14 -7.57
CA THR A 91 -22.17 20.20 -7.54
C THR A 91 -23.46 19.61 -8.09
N VAL A 92 -24.55 19.76 -7.35
CA VAL A 92 -25.87 19.31 -7.81
C VAL A 92 -26.35 20.36 -8.82
N GLY A 93 -26.19 20.09 -10.13
CA GLY A 93 -26.68 21.01 -11.17
C GLY A 93 -25.84 21.13 -12.44
N SER A 94 -24.58 20.67 -12.45
CA SER A 94 -23.84 20.54 -13.71
C SER A 94 -24.02 19.12 -14.21
N LYS A 95 -24.93 18.96 -15.18
CA LYS A 95 -24.94 17.82 -16.09
C LYS A 95 -23.69 17.86 -16.95
#